data_AF-A0A847FUR7-F1
#
_entry.id   AF-A0A847FUR7-F1
#
_cell.length_a   1.000
_cell.length_b   1.000
_cell.length_c   1.000
_cell.angle_alpha   90.00
_cell.angle_beta   90.00
_cell.angle_gamma   90.00
#
_symmetry.space_group_name_H-M   'P 1'
#
loop_
_entity.id
_entity.type
_entity.pdbx_description
1 polymer ?
#
loop_
_entity_poly.entity_id
_entity_poly.type
_entity_poly.pdbx_seq_one_letter_code
_entity_poly.pdbx_strand_id
1 'polypeptide(L)'
;MNDKLEELKTRLGEIADLTNAAAILSWDQQTYMPPGATEARAAQLTTLRKLAHERLVADEVGRLLDELASDTADLDRDSYEASLVRVTRRVRDRQVKLPTDLVARMSRAQALGRHAWEKARAASDFSIFLPHLEELVDLARETAEALGYEERMYDALLDRFEPEMKTSQVEALFAELKAGLVPLVQAIAERQDAVDDSFLTGEFDVDRQWELGLEIVKKLGYDLNHGRQDRTAHPFTISFTPADVRITTRLYPDQLKPALFATIHEAGHALYEQGIGRALDRTPLSDSASLAVHESQSRMWE
;
A
#
# COMPACT_ATOMS: atom_id res chain seq x y z
N MET A 1 30.68 1.89 -14.70
CA MET A 1 29.85 1.37 -13.59
C MET A 1 29.73 2.31 -12.41
N ASN A 2 30.77 2.53 -11.56
CA ASN A 2 30.59 3.16 -10.25
C ASN A 2 29.94 4.56 -10.29
N ASP A 3 30.45 5.48 -11.11
CA ASP A 3 29.90 6.85 -11.21
C ASP A 3 28.45 6.87 -11.72
N LYS A 4 28.13 6.01 -12.71
CA LYS A 4 26.78 5.89 -13.28
C LYS A 4 25.79 5.31 -12.27
N LEU A 5 26.23 4.33 -11.49
CA LEU A 5 25.42 3.70 -10.45
C LEU A 5 25.11 4.70 -9.33
N GLU A 6 26.10 5.47 -8.89
CA GLU A 6 25.90 6.52 -7.89
C GLU A 6 25.00 7.65 -8.41
N GLU A 7 25.10 8.00 -9.70
CA GLU A 7 24.16 8.93 -10.33
C GLU A 7 22.72 8.38 -10.34
N LEU A 8 22.54 7.11 -10.74
CA LEU A 8 21.22 6.45 -10.71
C LEU A 8 20.65 6.45 -9.28
N LYS A 9 21.45 6.05 -8.29
CA LYS A 9 21.05 6.04 -6.87
C LYS A 9 20.66 7.44 -6.37
N THR A 10 21.39 8.47 -6.77
CA THR A 10 21.07 9.85 -6.40
C THR A 10 19.68 10.24 -6.93
N ARG A 11 19.40 9.93 -8.20
CA ARG A 11 18.09 10.22 -8.83
C ARG A 11 16.96 9.42 -8.19
N LEU A 12 17.19 8.13 -7.94
CA LEU A 12 16.23 7.27 -7.26
C LEU A 12 15.92 7.77 -5.85
N GLY A 13 16.93 8.25 -5.13
CA GLY A 13 16.74 8.81 -3.80
C GLY A 13 15.86 10.06 -3.80
N GLU A 14 16.00 10.96 -4.77
CA GLU A 14 15.09 12.11 -4.90
C GLU A 14 13.64 11.68 -5.20
N ILE A 15 13.47 10.66 -6.05
CA ILE A 15 12.14 10.11 -6.37
C ILE A 15 11.52 9.47 -5.12
N ALA A 16 12.30 8.72 -4.35
CA ALA A 16 11.88 8.13 -3.08
C ALA A 16 11.46 9.22 -2.09
N ASP A 17 12.26 10.27 -1.91
CA ASP A 17 11.94 11.35 -0.97
C ASP A 17 10.64 12.07 -1.32
N LEU A 18 10.38 12.32 -2.61
CA LEU A 18 9.11 12.90 -3.08
C LEU A 18 7.92 11.98 -2.80
N THR A 19 8.11 10.67 -3.03
CA THR A 19 7.09 9.64 -2.78
C THR A 19 6.79 9.53 -1.29
N ASN A 20 7.83 9.53 -0.46
CA ASN A 20 7.75 9.43 1.00
C ASN A 20 7.09 10.68 1.60
N ALA A 21 7.41 11.87 1.09
CA ALA A 21 6.71 13.10 1.47
C ALA A 21 5.21 13.03 1.12
N ALA A 22 4.86 12.50 -0.06
CA ALA A 22 3.45 12.29 -0.43
C ALA A 22 2.76 11.25 0.47
N ALA A 23 3.48 10.21 0.89
CA ALA A 23 2.97 9.22 1.84
C ALA A 23 2.69 9.84 3.21
N ILE A 24 3.57 10.69 3.75
CA ILE A 24 3.31 11.44 5.01
C ILE A 24 2.05 12.29 4.89
N LEU A 25 1.88 13.01 3.78
CA LEU A 25 0.67 13.80 3.53
C LEU A 25 -0.60 12.92 3.43
N SER A 26 -0.46 11.69 2.93
CA SER A 26 -1.56 10.72 2.85
C SER A 26 -1.90 10.11 4.21
N TRP A 27 -0.90 9.91 5.08
CA TRP A 27 -1.10 9.53 6.48
C TRP A 27 -1.82 10.64 7.24
N ASP A 28 -1.35 11.88 7.12
CA ASP A 28 -1.94 13.04 7.80
C ASP A 28 -3.39 13.26 7.36
N GLN A 29 -3.69 13.03 6.08
CA GLN A 29 -5.04 13.13 5.52
C GLN A 29 -6.05 12.24 6.26
N GLN A 30 -5.60 11.12 6.82
CA GLN A 30 -6.44 10.10 7.46
C GLN A 30 -6.38 10.13 8.99
N THR A 31 -5.62 11.06 9.58
CA THR A 31 -5.37 11.09 11.03
C THR A 31 -5.62 12.48 11.61
N TYR A 32 -4.92 13.50 11.11
CA TYR A 32 -4.87 14.83 11.75
C TYR A 32 -5.34 15.98 10.86
N MET A 33 -5.52 15.76 9.56
CA MET A 33 -5.87 16.81 8.62
C MET A 33 -7.23 17.46 8.97
N PRO A 34 -7.32 18.81 9.03
CA PRO A 34 -8.59 19.50 9.22
C PRO A 34 -9.57 19.23 8.07
N PRO A 35 -10.88 19.14 8.33
CA PRO A 35 -11.89 18.75 7.33
C PRO A 35 -11.98 19.73 6.14
N GLY A 36 -11.58 20.99 6.33
CA GLY A 36 -11.57 22.03 5.28
C GLY A 36 -10.35 21.99 4.34
N ALA A 37 -9.34 21.15 4.60
CA ALA A 37 -8.08 21.17 3.87
C ALA A 37 -8.03 20.26 2.63
N THR A 38 -9.14 19.59 2.29
CA THR A 38 -9.19 18.53 1.26
C THR A 38 -8.62 18.96 -0.10
N GLU A 39 -9.07 20.09 -0.65
CA GLU A 39 -8.60 20.57 -1.96
C GLU A 39 -7.10 20.93 -1.95
N ALA A 40 -6.64 21.58 -0.89
CA ALA A 40 -5.23 21.93 -0.72
C ALA A 40 -4.36 20.68 -0.61
N ARG A 41 -4.80 19.68 0.17
CA ARG A 41 -4.12 18.37 0.29
C ARG A 41 -4.08 17.64 -1.05
N ALA A 42 -5.19 17.63 -1.79
CA ALA A 42 -5.24 17.02 -3.12
C ALA A 42 -4.24 17.67 -4.09
N ALA A 43 -4.10 19.01 -4.06
CA ALA A 43 -3.14 19.74 -4.88
C ALA A 43 -1.68 19.41 -4.52
N GLN A 44 -1.36 19.35 -3.22
CA GLN A 44 -0.02 18.97 -2.73
C GLN A 44 0.36 17.55 -3.16
N LEU A 45 -0.52 16.57 -2.93
CA LEU A 45 -0.31 15.17 -3.30
C LEU A 45 -0.12 15.01 -4.82
N THR A 46 -0.97 15.69 -5.60
CA THR A 46 -0.88 15.68 -7.07
C THR A 46 0.45 16.23 -7.56
N THR A 47 0.94 17.32 -6.95
CA THR A 47 2.22 17.92 -7.31
C THR A 47 3.39 16.99 -7.04
N LEU A 48 3.46 16.41 -5.83
CA LEU A 48 4.55 15.51 -5.45
C LEU A 48 4.57 14.23 -6.30
N ARG A 49 3.41 13.59 -6.51
CA ARG A 49 3.31 12.38 -7.34
C ARG A 49 3.65 12.66 -8.80
N LYS A 50 3.20 13.80 -9.35
CA LYS A 50 3.57 14.23 -10.70
C LYS A 50 5.09 14.41 -10.84
N LEU A 51 5.73 15.12 -9.91
CA LEU A 51 7.17 15.36 -9.95
C LEU A 51 7.98 14.05 -9.80
N ALA A 52 7.56 13.16 -8.90
CA ALA A 52 8.18 11.84 -8.75
C ALA A 52 8.08 11.03 -10.04
N HIS A 53 6.89 11.02 -10.68
CA HIS A 53 6.66 10.36 -11.96
C HIS A 53 7.56 10.93 -13.07
N GLU A 54 7.53 12.24 -13.28
CA GLU A 54 8.33 12.92 -14.30
C GLU A 54 9.83 12.62 -14.17
N ARG A 55 10.35 12.59 -12.93
CA ARG A 55 11.75 12.25 -12.67
C ARG A 55 12.07 10.79 -12.99
N LEU A 56 11.18 9.86 -12.66
CA LEU A 56 11.35 8.44 -12.94
C LEU A 56 11.33 8.13 -14.44
N VAL A 57 10.40 8.74 -15.18
CA VAL A 57 10.23 8.46 -16.61
C VAL A 57 11.19 9.25 -17.50
N ALA A 58 11.95 10.20 -16.94
CA ALA A 58 12.92 11.00 -17.68
C ALA A 58 13.88 10.13 -18.52
N ASP A 59 14.22 10.61 -19.72
CA ASP A 59 15.10 9.91 -20.67
C ASP A 59 16.48 9.60 -20.07
N GLU A 60 16.95 10.47 -19.17
CA GLU A 60 18.20 10.30 -18.43
C GLU A 60 18.24 9.01 -17.63
N VAL A 61 17.15 8.69 -16.91
CA VAL A 61 17.05 7.45 -16.12
C VAL A 61 17.06 6.25 -17.06
N GLY A 62 16.36 6.34 -18.21
CA GLY A 62 16.38 5.29 -19.23
C GLY A 62 17.80 5.03 -19.75
N ARG A 63 18.52 6.10 -20.12
CA ARG A 63 19.90 6.00 -20.62
C ARG A 63 20.85 5.40 -19.59
N LEU A 64 20.77 5.85 -18.34
CA LEU A 64 21.57 5.28 -17.24
C LEU A 64 21.31 3.79 -17.08
N LEU A 65 20.04 3.37 -17.11
CA LEU A 65 19.69 1.96 -17.02
C LEU A 65 20.21 1.16 -18.22
N ASP A 66 20.19 1.70 -19.43
CA ASP A 66 20.67 1.01 -20.65
C ASP A 66 22.19 0.79 -20.59
N GLU A 67 22.93 1.80 -20.16
CA GLU A 67 24.36 1.71 -19.95
C GLU A 67 24.71 0.74 -18.81
N LEU A 68 24.00 0.81 -17.68
CA LEU A 68 24.23 -0.05 -16.53
C LEU A 68 23.79 -1.50 -16.78
N ALA A 69 22.83 -1.76 -17.67
CA ALA A 69 22.44 -3.12 -18.04
C ALA A 69 23.61 -3.90 -18.66
N SER A 70 24.47 -3.24 -19.43
CA SER A 70 25.69 -3.85 -19.97
C SER A 70 26.74 -4.04 -18.88
N ASP A 71 26.94 -3.02 -18.04
CA ASP A 71 27.92 -3.06 -16.94
C ASP A 71 27.59 -4.12 -15.87
N THR A 72 26.32 -4.51 -15.73
CA THR A 72 25.84 -5.46 -14.71
C THR A 72 25.51 -6.86 -15.26
N ALA A 73 25.70 -7.11 -16.56
CA ALA A 73 25.29 -8.35 -17.22
C ALA A 73 26.00 -9.61 -16.67
N ASP A 74 27.27 -9.49 -16.30
CA ASP A 74 28.10 -10.59 -15.77
C ASP A 74 28.12 -10.66 -14.24
N LEU A 75 27.40 -9.76 -13.55
CA LEU A 75 27.27 -9.82 -12.10
C LEU A 75 26.30 -10.93 -11.67
N ASP A 76 26.44 -11.37 -10.42
CA ASP A 76 25.43 -12.24 -9.82
C ASP A 76 24.05 -11.55 -9.87
N ARG A 77 23.02 -12.28 -10.28
CA ARG A 77 21.67 -11.76 -10.48
C ARG A 77 21.11 -11.14 -9.19
N ASP A 78 21.49 -11.71 -8.06
CA ASP A 78 21.01 -11.32 -6.74
C ASP A 78 21.96 -10.33 -6.04
N SER A 79 23.04 -9.91 -6.72
CA SER A 79 23.79 -8.74 -6.29
C SER A 79 22.90 -7.49 -6.20
N TYR A 80 23.28 -6.55 -5.34
CA TYR A 80 22.57 -5.30 -5.16
C TYR A 80 22.47 -4.52 -6.47
N GLU A 81 23.58 -4.41 -7.20
CA GLU A 81 23.68 -3.64 -8.44
C GLU A 81 22.80 -4.22 -9.55
N ALA A 82 22.88 -5.53 -9.79
CA ALA A 82 22.06 -6.19 -10.80
C ALA A 82 20.57 -6.14 -10.44
N SER A 83 20.23 -6.28 -9.16
CA SER A 83 18.85 -6.18 -8.67
C SER A 83 18.31 -4.76 -8.80
N LEU A 84 19.08 -3.74 -8.43
CA LEU A 84 18.70 -2.34 -8.52
C LEU A 84 18.37 -1.96 -9.97
N VAL A 85 19.24 -2.31 -10.92
CA VAL A 85 19.03 -2.03 -12.35
C VAL A 85 17.80 -2.76 -12.88
N ARG A 86 17.67 -4.07 -12.59
CA ARG A 86 16.55 -4.90 -13.07
C ARG A 86 15.21 -4.43 -12.54
N VAL A 87 15.09 -4.21 -11.24
CA VAL A 87 13.83 -3.79 -10.61
C VAL A 87 13.46 -2.38 -11.03
N THR A 88 14.43 -1.45 -11.05
CA THR A 88 14.19 -0.07 -11.50
C THR A 88 13.73 -0.04 -12.96
N ARG A 89 14.36 -0.84 -13.84
CA ARG A 89 13.92 -0.96 -15.24
C ARG A 89 12.49 -1.47 -15.35
N ARG A 90 12.15 -2.56 -14.66
CA ARG A 90 10.78 -3.10 -14.64
C ARG A 90 9.76 -2.04 -14.21
N VAL A 91 10.06 -1.30 -13.15
CA VAL A 91 9.19 -0.21 -12.65
C VAL A 91 9.08 0.90 -13.70
N ARG A 92 10.20 1.40 -14.22
CA ARG A 92 10.23 2.48 -15.22
C ARG A 92 9.48 2.09 -16.50
N ASP A 93 9.72 0.91 -17.06
CA ASP A 93 9.12 0.45 -18.32
C ASP A 93 7.59 0.37 -18.24
N ARG A 94 7.03 0.21 -17.05
CA ARG A 94 5.59 0.31 -16.81
C ARG A 94 5.15 1.77 -16.64
N GLN A 95 5.89 2.57 -15.88
CA GLN A 95 5.54 3.97 -15.62
C GLN A 95 5.64 4.84 -16.88
N VAL A 96 6.58 4.60 -17.79
CA VAL A 96 6.69 5.36 -19.06
C VAL A 96 5.46 5.21 -19.95
N LYS A 97 4.69 4.11 -19.78
CA LYS A 97 3.45 3.90 -20.51
C LYS A 97 2.31 4.79 -20.00
N LEU A 98 2.41 5.32 -18.78
CA LEU A 98 1.40 6.15 -18.16
C LEU A 98 1.66 7.63 -18.48
N PRO A 99 0.75 8.32 -19.20
CA PRO A 99 0.86 9.75 -19.40
C PRO A 99 0.89 10.50 -18.07
N THR A 100 1.77 11.49 -17.94
CA THR A 100 1.90 12.30 -16.71
C THR A 100 0.58 12.96 -16.30
N ASP A 101 -0.23 13.41 -17.27
CA ASP A 101 -1.57 13.96 -17.01
C ASP A 101 -2.52 12.93 -16.38
N LEU A 102 -2.48 11.68 -16.85
CA LEU A 102 -3.27 10.59 -16.29
C LEU A 102 -2.89 10.34 -14.82
N VAL A 103 -1.59 10.28 -14.52
CA VAL A 103 -1.09 10.12 -13.14
C VAL A 103 -1.56 11.27 -12.24
N ALA A 104 -1.55 12.51 -12.74
CA ALA A 104 -2.03 13.67 -11.99
C ALA A 104 -3.55 13.62 -11.74
N ARG A 105 -4.34 13.29 -12.77
CA ARG A 105 -5.81 13.12 -12.67
C ARG A 105 -6.17 12.02 -11.67
N MET A 106 -5.51 10.86 -11.74
CA MET A 106 -5.68 9.78 -10.76
C MET A 106 -5.39 10.21 -9.33
N SER A 107 -4.26 10.89 -9.10
CA SER A 107 -3.90 11.36 -7.76
C SER A 107 -4.95 12.32 -7.19
N ARG A 108 -5.46 13.24 -8.01
CA ARG A 108 -6.51 14.18 -7.61
C ARG A 108 -7.81 13.44 -7.31
N ALA A 109 -8.28 12.58 -8.21
CA ALA A 109 -9.52 11.82 -8.06
C ALA A 109 -9.49 10.95 -6.79
N GLN A 110 -8.37 10.28 -6.49
CA GLN A 110 -8.21 9.47 -5.28
C GLN A 110 -8.28 10.32 -4.00
N ALA A 111 -7.62 11.47 -3.97
CA ALA A 111 -7.62 12.36 -2.81
C ALA A 111 -9.02 12.92 -2.51
N LEU A 112 -9.76 13.33 -3.56
CA LEU A 112 -11.12 13.84 -3.43
C LEU A 112 -12.13 12.73 -3.11
N GLY A 113 -12.03 11.60 -3.81
CA GLY A 113 -12.90 10.44 -3.64
C GLY A 113 -12.83 9.87 -2.22
N ARG A 114 -11.65 9.90 -1.57
CA ARG A 114 -11.50 9.49 -0.17
C ARG A 114 -12.35 10.32 0.78
N HIS A 115 -12.30 11.65 0.67
CA HIS A 115 -13.12 12.55 1.49
C HIS A 115 -14.62 12.37 1.23
N ALA A 116 -15.00 12.20 -0.03
CA ALA A 116 -16.39 11.93 -0.39
C ALA A 116 -16.87 10.60 0.20
N TRP A 117 -16.04 9.56 0.13
CA TRP A 117 -16.32 8.25 0.70
C TRP A 117 -16.45 8.30 2.23
N GLU A 118 -15.61 9.06 2.94
CA GLU A 118 -15.71 9.23 4.40
C GLU A 118 -17.07 9.81 4.80
N LYS A 119 -17.51 10.85 4.08
CA LYS A 119 -18.84 11.46 4.26
C LYS A 119 -19.97 10.50 3.91
N ALA A 120 -19.86 9.82 2.76
CA ALA A 120 -20.83 8.85 2.29
C ALA A 120 -21.04 7.72 3.30
N ARG A 121 -19.95 7.18 3.85
CA ARG A 121 -20.00 6.13 4.88
C ARG A 121 -20.65 6.63 6.17
N ALA A 122 -20.26 7.82 6.65
CA ALA A 122 -20.83 8.39 7.86
C ALA A 122 -22.34 8.66 7.72
N ALA A 123 -22.77 9.10 6.53
CA ALA A 123 -24.18 9.35 6.21
C ALA A 123 -24.94 8.08 5.79
N SER A 124 -24.24 6.96 5.56
CA SER A 124 -24.80 5.77 4.87
C SER A 124 -25.47 6.11 3.54
N ASP A 125 -24.89 7.05 2.79
CA ASP A 125 -25.43 7.60 1.54
C ASP A 125 -24.45 7.40 0.38
N PHE A 126 -24.68 6.34 -0.40
CA PHE A 126 -23.86 6.00 -1.57
C PHE A 126 -23.88 7.08 -2.66
N SER A 127 -24.96 7.87 -2.77
CA SER A 127 -25.10 8.88 -3.83
C SER A 127 -24.02 9.97 -3.75
N ILE A 128 -23.49 10.23 -2.55
CA ILE A 128 -22.37 11.14 -2.31
C ILE A 128 -21.08 10.63 -2.98
N PHE A 129 -20.86 9.31 -2.99
CA PHE A 129 -19.63 8.71 -3.51
C PHE A 129 -19.72 8.28 -4.98
N LEU A 130 -20.93 7.96 -5.47
CA LEU A 130 -21.17 7.49 -6.84
C LEU A 130 -20.43 8.29 -7.94
N PRO A 131 -20.53 9.63 -8.03
CA PRO A 131 -19.84 10.37 -9.11
C PRO A 131 -18.30 10.27 -9.02
N HIS A 132 -17.75 10.15 -7.81
CA HIS A 132 -16.32 9.94 -7.62
C HIS A 132 -15.90 8.52 -7.99
N LEU A 133 -16.74 7.52 -7.71
CA LEU A 133 -16.49 6.15 -8.09
C LEU A 133 -16.49 5.98 -9.61
N GLU A 134 -17.42 6.62 -10.32
CA GLU A 134 -17.47 6.61 -11.79
C GLU A 134 -16.17 7.16 -12.38
N GLU A 135 -15.72 8.34 -11.92
CA GLU A 135 -14.45 8.93 -12.34
C GLU A 135 -13.25 8.00 -12.06
N LEU A 136 -13.20 7.40 -10.86
CA LEU A 136 -12.12 6.47 -10.48
C LEU A 136 -12.09 5.22 -11.35
N VAL A 137 -13.25 4.66 -11.69
CA VAL A 137 -13.37 3.47 -12.56
C VAL A 137 -12.94 3.80 -13.99
N ASP A 138 -13.34 4.95 -14.52
CA ASP A 138 -12.95 5.37 -15.87
C ASP A 138 -11.44 5.65 -15.96
N LEU A 139 -10.85 6.29 -14.95
CA LEU A 139 -9.40 6.46 -14.85
C LEU A 139 -8.66 5.12 -14.70
N ALA A 140 -9.23 4.15 -13.99
CA ALA A 140 -8.65 2.80 -13.89
C ALA A 140 -8.67 2.09 -15.25
N ARG A 141 -9.72 2.23 -16.05
CA ARG A 141 -9.79 1.70 -17.42
C ARG A 141 -8.75 2.38 -18.33
N GLU A 142 -8.66 3.71 -18.29
CA GLU A 142 -7.66 4.48 -19.05
C GLU A 142 -6.22 4.04 -18.68
N THR A 143 -5.99 3.75 -17.40
CA THR A 143 -4.71 3.20 -16.90
C THR A 143 -4.43 1.80 -17.45
N ALA A 144 -5.43 0.91 -17.45
CA ALA A 144 -5.26 -0.45 -17.97
C ALA A 144 -4.91 -0.44 -19.46
N GLU A 145 -5.60 0.40 -20.24
CA GLU A 145 -5.33 0.59 -21.67
C GLU A 145 -3.91 1.14 -21.91
N ALA A 146 -3.49 2.13 -21.12
CA ALA A 146 -2.15 2.68 -21.22
C ALA A 146 -1.06 1.64 -20.91
N LEU A 147 -1.25 0.81 -19.88
CA LEU A 147 -0.29 -0.24 -19.51
C LEU A 147 -0.22 -1.38 -20.53
N GLY A 148 -1.36 -1.67 -21.18
CA GLY A 148 -1.54 -2.79 -22.09
C GLY A 148 -1.72 -4.13 -21.35
N TYR A 149 -2.40 -5.06 -22.01
CA TYR A 149 -2.70 -6.39 -21.48
C TYR A 149 -2.79 -7.42 -22.63
N GLU A 150 -2.54 -8.69 -22.32
CA GLU A 150 -2.59 -9.79 -23.29
C GLU A 150 -3.96 -10.48 -23.30
N GLU A 151 -4.45 -10.89 -22.12
CA GLU A 151 -5.67 -11.69 -22.00
C GLU A 151 -6.87 -10.84 -21.59
N ARG A 152 -6.77 -10.14 -20.45
CA ARG A 152 -7.88 -9.32 -19.92
C ARG A 152 -7.39 -7.96 -19.45
N MET A 153 -8.21 -6.93 -19.65
CA MET A 153 -7.94 -5.57 -19.17
C MET A 153 -7.56 -5.51 -17.68
N TYR A 154 -8.23 -6.33 -16.87
CA TYR A 154 -7.98 -6.35 -15.43
C TYR A 154 -6.58 -6.88 -15.07
N ASP A 155 -5.94 -7.69 -15.92
CA ASP A 155 -4.59 -8.20 -15.68
C ASP A 155 -3.58 -7.05 -15.61
N ALA A 156 -3.74 -6.01 -16.44
CA ALA A 156 -2.88 -4.82 -16.38
C ALA A 156 -2.96 -4.09 -15.03
N LEU A 157 -4.12 -4.12 -14.38
CA LEU A 157 -4.34 -3.51 -13.07
C LEU A 157 -3.88 -4.42 -11.94
N LEU A 158 -4.14 -5.72 -12.04
CA LEU A 158 -3.75 -6.72 -11.06
C LEU A 158 -2.22 -6.82 -10.94
N ASP A 159 -1.52 -6.85 -12.07
CA ASP A 159 -0.06 -6.90 -12.15
C ASP A 159 0.63 -5.73 -11.43
N ARG A 160 -0.08 -4.62 -11.15
CA ARG A 160 0.48 -3.49 -10.39
C ARG A 160 0.64 -3.78 -8.91
N PHE A 161 -0.14 -4.74 -8.41
CA PHE A 161 -0.21 -5.10 -6.99
C PHE A 161 0.43 -6.46 -6.72
N GLU A 162 0.25 -7.39 -7.67
CA GLU A 162 0.84 -8.72 -7.63
C GLU A 162 1.56 -8.98 -8.96
N PRO A 163 2.88 -8.74 -9.04
CA PRO A 163 3.61 -8.90 -10.29
C PRO A 163 3.41 -10.28 -10.92
N GLU A 164 3.14 -10.29 -12.22
CA GLU A 164 2.93 -11.47 -13.07
C GLU A 164 1.64 -12.26 -12.79
N MET A 165 0.79 -11.80 -11.85
CA MET A 165 -0.48 -12.45 -11.56
C MET A 165 -1.54 -12.13 -12.62
N LYS A 166 -2.21 -13.18 -13.12
CA LYS A 166 -3.32 -13.09 -14.08
C LYS A 166 -4.67 -13.38 -13.41
N THR A 167 -5.73 -12.81 -13.97
CA THR A 167 -7.11 -13.04 -13.54
C THR A 167 -7.46 -14.54 -13.58
N SER A 168 -6.98 -15.27 -14.59
CA SER A 168 -7.22 -16.71 -14.73
C SER A 168 -6.61 -17.54 -13.59
N GLN A 169 -5.46 -17.13 -13.05
CA GLN A 169 -4.84 -17.77 -11.89
C GLN A 169 -5.63 -17.49 -10.62
N VAL A 170 -6.10 -16.24 -10.44
CA VAL A 170 -6.97 -15.86 -9.31
C VAL A 170 -8.30 -16.63 -9.35
N GLU A 171 -8.92 -16.76 -10.53
CA GLU A 171 -10.15 -17.54 -10.72
C GLU A 171 -9.98 -19.01 -10.31
N ALA A 172 -8.87 -19.63 -10.72
CA ALA A 172 -8.56 -21.01 -10.37
C ALA A 172 -8.37 -21.18 -8.84
N LEU A 173 -7.60 -20.29 -8.22
CA LEU A 173 -7.38 -20.29 -6.77
C LEU A 173 -8.69 -20.09 -6.00
N PHE A 174 -9.54 -19.13 -6.43
CA PHE A 174 -10.83 -18.88 -5.78
C PHE A 174 -11.80 -20.04 -5.94
N ALA A 175 -11.77 -20.76 -7.07
CA ALA A 175 -12.58 -21.95 -7.25
C ALA A 175 -12.19 -23.05 -6.24
N GLU A 176 -10.90 -23.28 -6.03
CA GLU A 176 -10.39 -24.23 -5.03
C GLU A 176 -10.78 -23.82 -3.61
N LEU A 177 -10.50 -22.56 -3.23
CA LEU A 177 -10.84 -22.03 -1.91
C LEU A 177 -12.34 -22.11 -1.64
N LYS A 178 -13.19 -21.77 -2.62
CA LYS A 178 -14.64 -21.84 -2.49
C LYS A 178 -15.12 -23.27 -2.26
N ALA A 179 -14.51 -24.26 -2.93
CA ALA A 179 -14.87 -25.66 -2.77
C ALA A 179 -14.61 -26.17 -1.34
N GLY A 180 -13.57 -25.67 -0.66
CA GLY A 180 -13.26 -26.02 0.73
C GLY A 180 -13.96 -25.15 1.78
N LEU A 181 -13.96 -23.82 1.59
CA LEU A 181 -14.43 -22.87 2.59
C LEU A 181 -15.96 -22.81 2.69
N VAL A 182 -16.70 -22.96 1.59
CA VAL A 182 -18.18 -22.89 1.65
C VAL A 182 -18.76 -24.01 2.53
N PRO A 183 -18.39 -25.29 2.35
CA PRO A 183 -18.86 -26.35 3.24
C PRO A 183 -18.40 -26.16 4.69
N LEU A 184 -17.16 -25.68 4.91
CA LEU A 184 -16.65 -25.41 6.25
C LEU A 184 -17.47 -24.34 6.97
N VAL A 185 -17.75 -23.22 6.31
CA VAL A 185 -18.57 -22.13 6.87
C VAL A 185 -19.99 -22.61 7.16
N GLN A 186 -20.59 -23.42 6.28
CA GLN A 186 -21.90 -24.02 6.52
C GLN A 186 -21.90 -24.90 7.78
N ALA A 187 -20.90 -25.78 7.91
CA ALA A 187 -20.78 -26.67 9.08
C ALA A 187 -20.54 -25.91 10.39
N ILE A 188 -19.83 -24.78 10.35
CA ILE A 188 -19.64 -23.90 11.51
C ILE A 188 -20.94 -23.16 11.84
N ALA A 189 -21.64 -22.61 10.84
CA ALA A 189 -22.87 -21.85 11.04
C ALA A 189 -24.00 -22.71 11.65
N GLU A 190 -24.09 -24.00 11.30
CA GLU A 190 -24.99 -24.97 11.93
C GLU A 190 -24.74 -25.15 13.45
N ARG A 191 -23.60 -24.67 13.95
CA ARG A 191 -23.15 -24.77 15.34
C ARG A 191 -22.71 -23.42 15.89
N GLN A 192 -23.28 -22.32 15.42
CA GLN A 192 -22.85 -20.96 15.78
C GLN A 192 -22.84 -20.72 17.31
N ASP A 193 -23.72 -21.37 18.06
CA ASP A 193 -23.83 -21.22 19.52
C ASP A 193 -22.87 -22.13 20.31
N ALA A 194 -21.95 -22.81 19.64
CA ALA A 194 -21.01 -23.74 20.30
C ALA A 194 -19.89 -23.05 21.09
N VAL A 195 -19.66 -21.76 20.86
CA VAL A 195 -18.63 -20.96 21.55
C VAL A 195 -19.29 -19.71 22.13
N ASP A 196 -19.13 -19.52 23.44
CA ASP A 196 -19.52 -18.27 24.10
C ASP A 196 -18.42 -17.23 23.90
N ASP A 197 -18.68 -16.24 23.05
CA ASP A 197 -17.79 -15.09 22.83
C ASP A 197 -18.34 -13.78 23.42
N SER A 198 -19.38 -13.86 24.26
CA SER A 198 -20.07 -12.69 24.83
C SER A 198 -19.13 -11.79 25.63
N PHE A 199 -18.07 -12.34 26.22
CA PHE A 199 -17.04 -11.59 26.95
C PHE A 199 -16.19 -10.67 26.06
N LEU A 200 -16.28 -10.78 24.73
CA LEU A 200 -15.59 -9.92 23.76
C LEU A 200 -16.42 -8.71 23.33
N THR A 201 -17.69 -8.65 23.76
CA THR A 201 -18.66 -7.58 23.47
C THR A 201 -19.20 -7.01 24.77
N GLY A 202 -19.31 -5.69 24.88
CA GLY A 202 -19.66 -5.02 26.13
C GLY A 202 -18.87 -3.73 26.30
N GLU A 203 -18.92 -3.12 27.48
CA GLU A 203 -18.24 -1.85 27.70
C GLU A 203 -16.75 -2.04 27.99
N PHE A 204 -15.91 -1.51 27.09
CA PHE A 204 -14.47 -1.51 27.20
C PHE A 204 -13.93 -0.08 27.18
N ASP A 205 -13.17 0.28 28.20
CA ASP A 205 -12.42 1.54 28.23
C ASP A 205 -11.46 1.62 27.04
N VAL A 206 -11.65 2.63 26.19
CA VAL A 206 -10.90 2.79 24.93
C VAL A 206 -9.43 3.15 25.16
N ASP A 207 -9.09 3.78 26.28
CA ASP A 207 -7.70 4.09 26.61
C ASP A 207 -6.99 2.83 27.11
N ARG A 208 -7.68 1.95 27.83
CA ARG A 208 -7.14 0.62 28.17
C ARG A 208 -6.98 -0.29 26.94
N GLN A 209 -7.91 -0.23 25.98
CA GLN A 209 -7.74 -0.91 24.69
C GLN A 209 -6.50 -0.40 23.94
N TRP A 210 -6.28 0.91 23.95
CA TRP A 210 -5.12 1.55 23.34
C TRP A 210 -3.80 1.09 23.98
N GLU A 211 -3.74 1.10 25.32
CA GLU A 211 -2.58 0.62 26.09
C GLU A 211 -2.29 -0.85 25.78
N LEU A 212 -3.33 -1.71 25.76
CA LEU A 212 -3.20 -3.12 25.42
C LEU A 212 -2.64 -3.31 24.00
N GLY A 213 -3.18 -2.59 23.02
CA GLY A 213 -2.70 -2.66 21.64
C GLY A 213 -1.21 -2.31 21.53
N LEU A 214 -0.79 -1.21 22.16
CA LEU A 214 0.61 -0.79 22.20
C LEU A 214 1.52 -1.80 22.92
N GLU A 215 1.04 -2.40 24.01
CA GLU A 215 1.79 -3.44 24.72
C GLU A 215 2.01 -4.67 23.81
N ILE A 216 0.96 -5.11 23.10
CA ILE A 216 1.02 -6.29 22.24
C ILE A 216 2.00 -6.08 21.10
N VAL A 217 1.87 -5.01 20.32
CA VAL A 217 2.72 -4.80 19.14
C VAL A 217 4.20 -4.67 19.53
N LYS A 218 4.47 -4.04 20.69
CA LYS A 218 5.83 -3.99 21.24
C LYS A 218 6.38 -5.38 21.56
N LYS A 219 5.54 -6.30 22.07
CA LYS A 219 5.94 -7.70 22.31
C LYS A 219 6.12 -8.51 21.03
N LEU A 220 5.37 -8.19 19.97
CA LEU A 220 5.58 -8.78 18.63
C LEU A 220 6.88 -8.30 17.97
N GLY A 221 7.45 -7.19 18.46
CA GLY A 221 8.73 -6.65 18.01
C GLY A 221 8.62 -5.35 17.22
N TYR A 222 7.43 -4.73 17.14
CA TYR A 222 7.27 -3.44 16.48
C TYR A 222 8.07 -2.36 17.22
N ASP A 223 8.99 -1.71 16.50
CA ASP A 223 9.88 -0.71 17.09
C ASP A 223 9.21 0.67 17.09
N LEU A 224 8.77 1.09 18.28
CA LEU A 224 8.16 2.40 18.52
C LEU A 224 9.15 3.58 18.42
N ASN A 225 10.46 3.36 18.27
CA ASN A 225 11.40 4.43 17.91
C ASN A 225 11.40 4.71 16.40
N HIS A 226 10.94 3.75 15.60
CA HIS A 226 10.89 3.82 14.14
C HIS A 226 9.45 3.73 13.63
N GLY A 227 8.50 4.12 14.47
CA GLY A 227 7.08 4.05 14.18
C GLY A 227 6.21 4.59 15.29
N ARG A 228 4.90 4.66 15.03
CA ARG A 228 3.88 5.02 16.02
C ARG A 228 2.53 4.42 15.65
N GLN A 229 1.58 4.49 16.58
CA GLN A 229 0.19 4.16 16.35
C GLN A 229 -0.71 5.39 16.44
N ASP A 230 -1.72 5.47 15.58
CA ASP A 230 -2.71 6.54 15.53
C ASP A 230 -4.15 6.03 15.42
N ARG A 231 -5.12 6.91 15.68
CA ARG A 231 -6.55 6.61 15.49
C ARG A 231 -6.97 7.04 14.08
N THR A 232 -7.81 6.24 13.43
CA THR A 232 -8.38 6.56 12.12
C THR A 232 -9.75 5.89 11.92
N ALA A 233 -10.42 6.21 10.81
CA ALA A 233 -11.69 5.60 10.42
C ALA A 233 -11.55 4.16 9.89
N HIS A 234 -10.41 3.86 9.26
CA HIS A 234 -10.02 2.53 8.76
C HIS A 234 -8.56 2.25 9.09
N PRO A 235 -8.26 1.24 9.92
CA PRO A 235 -6.89 0.82 10.18
C PRO A 235 -6.11 0.61 8.87
N PHE A 236 -4.85 1.03 8.89
CA PHE A 236 -3.88 0.87 7.82
C PHE A 236 -2.46 1.05 8.36
N THR A 237 -1.52 0.49 7.61
CA THR A 237 -0.08 0.67 7.76
C THR A 237 0.44 1.52 6.62
N ILE A 238 1.39 2.38 6.92
CA ILE A 238 2.09 3.18 5.92
C ILE A 238 3.57 3.29 6.27
N SER A 239 4.41 2.97 5.31
CA SER A 239 5.85 3.11 5.38
C SER A 239 6.28 4.35 4.61
N PHE A 240 7.17 5.14 5.18
CA PHE A 240 7.88 6.20 4.45
C PHE A 240 9.34 5.77 4.23
N THR A 241 9.92 5.13 5.23
CA THR A 241 11.21 4.45 5.17
C THR A 241 11.14 3.33 6.19
N PRO A 242 12.08 2.37 6.20
CA PRO A 242 12.16 1.41 7.31
C PRO A 242 12.38 2.07 8.69
N ALA A 243 12.65 3.39 8.76
CA ALA A 243 12.86 4.16 10.00
C ALA A 243 11.61 4.93 10.45
N ASP A 244 10.57 5.00 9.64
CA ASP A 244 9.30 5.63 10.01
C ASP A 244 8.19 4.86 9.30
N VAL A 245 7.71 3.84 10.01
CA VAL A 245 6.59 2.98 9.60
C VAL A 245 5.49 3.20 10.62
N ARG A 246 4.31 3.63 10.18
CA ARG A 246 3.21 3.98 11.09
C ARG A 246 2.04 3.05 10.89
N ILE A 247 1.45 2.64 11.99
CA ILE A 247 0.22 1.85 12.03
C ILE A 247 -0.92 2.71 12.55
N THR A 248 -2.14 2.33 12.23
CA THR A 248 -3.32 3.00 12.75
C THR A 248 -4.35 1.98 13.19
N THR A 249 -5.20 2.34 14.13
CA THR A 249 -6.25 1.47 14.64
C THR A 249 -7.55 2.24 14.85
N ARG A 250 -8.61 1.50 15.15
CA ARG A 250 -9.93 2.04 15.47
C ARG A 250 -10.48 1.36 16.71
N LEU A 251 -10.79 2.18 17.71
CA LEU A 251 -11.30 1.74 19.01
C LEU A 251 -12.83 1.80 19.02
N TYR A 252 -13.42 0.84 19.71
CA TYR A 252 -14.87 0.73 19.86
C TYR A 252 -15.18 0.51 21.35
N PRO A 253 -16.01 1.36 21.97
CA PRO A 253 -16.32 1.20 23.40
C PRO A 253 -17.18 -0.03 23.69
N ASP A 254 -17.81 -0.62 22.67
CA ASP A 254 -18.77 -1.73 22.76
C ASP A 254 -18.17 -3.11 22.41
N GLN A 255 -16.90 -3.18 22.00
CA GLN A 255 -16.27 -4.42 21.53
C GLN A 255 -14.74 -4.37 21.54
N LEU A 256 -14.10 -5.46 21.97
CA LEU A 256 -12.64 -5.55 22.10
C LEU A 256 -11.95 -6.00 20.79
N LYS A 257 -12.58 -6.93 20.05
CA LYS A 257 -11.98 -7.60 18.88
C LYS A 257 -11.46 -6.64 17.81
N PRO A 258 -12.21 -5.64 17.33
CA PRO A 258 -11.80 -4.88 16.15
C PRO A 258 -10.48 -4.14 16.34
N ALA A 259 -10.31 -3.45 17.48
CA ALA A 259 -9.09 -2.70 17.75
C ALA A 259 -7.90 -3.63 17.96
N LEU A 260 -8.11 -4.74 18.68
CA LEU A 260 -7.07 -5.71 18.98
C LEU A 260 -6.49 -6.34 17.70
N PHE A 261 -7.35 -6.98 16.90
CA PHE A 261 -6.91 -7.67 15.69
C PHE A 261 -6.44 -6.71 14.60
N ALA A 262 -7.08 -5.53 14.45
CA ALA A 262 -6.55 -4.53 13.52
C ALA A 262 -5.15 -4.06 13.92
N THR A 263 -4.91 -3.81 15.21
CA THR A 263 -3.59 -3.38 15.69
C THR A 263 -2.52 -4.44 15.41
N ILE A 264 -2.84 -5.72 15.63
CA ILE A 264 -1.93 -6.83 15.36
C ILE A 264 -1.69 -6.99 13.84
N HIS A 265 -2.76 -6.95 13.05
CA HIS A 265 -2.73 -7.02 11.59
C HIS A 265 -1.81 -5.93 11.00
N GLU A 266 -2.05 -4.67 11.38
CA GLU A 266 -1.23 -3.54 10.93
C GLU A 266 0.21 -3.64 11.45
N ALA A 267 0.43 -4.13 12.68
CA ALA A 267 1.77 -4.38 13.16
C ALA A 267 2.50 -5.46 12.33
N GLY A 268 1.80 -6.48 11.84
CA GLY A 268 2.40 -7.49 10.97
C GLY A 268 2.91 -6.93 9.65
N HIS A 269 2.14 -6.02 9.04
CA HIS A 269 2.63 -5.22 7.92
C HIS A 269 3.85 -4.38 8.31
N ALA A 270 3.77 -3.68 9.44
CA ALA A 270 4.85 -2.80 9.86
C ALA A 270 6.15 -3.53 10.21
N LEU A 271 6.06 -4.75 10.73
CA LEU A 271 7.21 -5.62 11.00
C LEU A 271 7.92 -6.02 9.71
N TYR A 272 7.18 -6.24 8.62
CA TYR A 272 7.80 -6.47 7.31
C TYR A 272 8.58 -5.23 6.86
N GLU A 273 7.94 -4.07 6.87
CA GLU A 273 8.53 -2.80 6.45
C GLU A 273 9.76 -2.40 7.30
N GLN A 274 9.67 -2.53 8.63
CA GLN A 274 10.81 -2.29 9.53
C GLN A 274 11.94 -3.33 9.37
N GLY A 275 11.61 -4.52 8.85
CA GLY A 275 12.57 -5.58 8.56
C GLY A 275 13.34 -5.40 7.25
N ILE A 276 12.94 -4.46 6.39
CA ILE A 276 13.65 -4.16 5.14
C ILE A 276 15.05 -3.62 5.44
N GLY A 277 16.06 -4.18 4.76
CA GLY A 277 17.46 -3.84 5.00
C GLY A 277 17.77 -2.37 4.71
N ARG A 278 18.39 -1.68 5.67
CA ARG A 278 18.77 -0.25 5.58
C ARG A 278 19.61 0.10 4.35
N ALA A 279 20.39 -0.84 3.83
CA ALA A 279 21.20 -0.66 2.63
C ALA A 279 20.35 -0.50 1.34
N LEU A 280 19.06 -0.87 1.39
CA LEU A 280 18.13 -0.76 0.27
C LEU A 280 17.37 0.58 0.27
N ASP A 281 17.45 1.35 1.37
CA ASP A 281 16.69 2.58 1.55
C ASP A 281 16.91 3.56 0.39
N ARG A 282 15.89 4.36 0.10
CA ARG A 282 15.86 5.32 -1.01
C ARG A 282 16.08 4.67 -2.38
N THR A 283 15.71 3.39 -2.53
CA THR A 283 15.66 2.68 -3.82
C THR A 283 14.38 1.87 -3.98
N PRO A 284 14.00 1.48 -5.21
CA PRO A 284 12.87 0.57 -5.45
C PRO A 284 13.03 -0.84 -4.84
N LEU A 285 14.17 -1.15 -4.23
CA LEU A 285 14.37 -2.40 -3.48
C LEU A 285 13.92 -2.30 -2.02
N SER A 286 13.69 -1.08 -1.51
CA SER A 286 13.16 -0.85 -0.16
C SER A 286 11.63 -0.74 -0.18
N ASP A 287 10.99 -1.78 -0.72
CA ASP A 287 9.54 -1.92 -0.78
C ASP A 287 9.19 -3.41 -0.60
N SER A 288 7.92 -3.67 -0.31
CA SER A 288 7.36 -5.01 -0.30
C SER A 288 7.51 -5.71 -1.66
N ALA A 289 7.72 -7.03 -1.66
CA ALA A 289 7.86 -7.79 -2.89
C ALA A 289 6.56 -7.79 -3.74
N SER A 290 5.42 -7.83 -3.05
CA SER A 290 4.07 -7.72 -3.61
C SER A 290 3.05 -7.48 -2.49
N LEU A 291 1.81 -7.09 -2.84
CA LEU A 291 0.74 -6.95 -1.85
C LEU A 291 0.39 -8.29 -1.18
N ALA A 292 0.42 -9.42 -1.89
CA ALA A 292 0.12 -10.70 -1.27
C ALA A 292 1.19 -11.11 -0.25
N VAL A 293 2.48 -10.87 -0.55
CA VAL A 293 3.55 -11.09 0.44
C VAL A 293 3.38 -10.17 1.63
N HIS A 294 3.02 -8.90 1.40
CA HIS A 294 2.78 -7.95 2.48
C HIS A 294 1.57 -8.34 3.37
N GLU A 295 0.46 -8.78 2.76
CA GLU A 295 -0.73 -9.33 3.45
C GLU A 295 -0.46 -10.68 4.12
N SER A 296 0.47 -11.48 3.59
CA SER A 296 0.87 -12.72 4.27
C SER A 296 1.49 -12.44 5.64
N GLN A 297 2.20 -11.32 5.80
CA GLN A 297 2.78 -10.94 7.07
C GLN A 297 1.71 -10.46 8.04
N SER A 298 0.79 -9.57 7.62
CA SER A 298 -0.30 -9.12 8.50
C SER A 298 -1.16 -10.28 8.99
N ARG A 299 -1.57 -11.19 8.09
CA ARG A 299 -2.37 -12.38 8.43
C ARG A 299 -1.63 -13.44 9.23
N MET A 300 -0.31 -13.50 9.15
CA MET A 300 0.49 -14.43 9.96
C MET A 300 0.53 -13.98 11.43
N TRP A 301 0.52 -12.67 11.67
CA TRP A 301 0.56 -12.11 13.01
C TRP A 301 -0.83 -11.97 13.65
N GLU A 302 -1.85 -11.63 12.87
CA GLU A 302 -3.27 -11.53 13.29
C GLU A 302 -3.86 -12.85 13.78
#